data_AF-A0A6L7XLX6-F1
#
_entry.id   AF-A0A6L7XLX6-F1
#
_cell.length_a   1.000
_cell.length_b   1.000
_cell.length_c   1.000
_cell.angle_alpha   90.00
_cell.angle_beta   90.00
_cell.angle_gamma   90.00
#
_symmetry.space_group_name_H-M   'P 1'
#
loop_
_entity.id
_entity.type
_entity.pdbx_description
1 polymer ?
#
loop_
_entity_poly.entity_id
_entity_poly.type
_entity_poly.pdbx_seq_one_letter_code
_entity_poly.pdbx_strand_id
1 'polypeptide(L)'
;MSESPRKKVAMQLPRRAAVADLSERYALELEALAPVADIVEVESPTAEAFAEAAADCDAVITSWGIRFDEAVISRLDKCVVIGLG
;
A
#
# COMPACT_ATOMS: atom_id res chain seq x y z
N MET A 1 -9.21 -18.52 -20.68
CA MET A 1 -9.05 -17.08 -20.45
C MET A 1 -7.78 -16.92 -19.66
N SER A 2 -6.76 -16.23 -20.19
CA SER A 2 -5.56 -15.94 -19.40
C SER A 2 -5.97 -14.96 -18.31
N GLU A 3 -5.82 -15.35 -17.05
CA GLU A 3 -5.93 -14.41 -15.94
C GLU A 3 -4.94 -13.28 -16.20
N SER A 4 -5.42 -12.03 -16.19
CA SER A 4 -4.51 -10.90 -16.14
C SER A 4 -3.76 -10.94 -14.79
N PRO A 5 -2.51 -10.50 -14.73
CA PRO A 5 -1.79 -10.45 -13.46
C PRO A 5 -2.61 -9.67 -12.41
N ARG A 6 -2.68 -10.19 -11.19
CA ARG A 6 -3.39 -9.54 -10.09
C ARG A 6 -2.75 -8.18 -9.77
N LYS A 7 -3.57 -7.23 -9.34
CA LYS A 7 -3.10 -5.90 -8.95
C LYS A 7 -2.32 -5.98 -7.64
N LYS A 8 -1.35 -5.09 -7.46
CA LYS A 8 -0.61 -4.91 -6.20
C LYS A 8 -1.06 -3.65 -5.48
N VAL A 9 -1.38 -3.79 -4.20
CA VAL A 9 -1.74 -2.67 -3.32
C VAL A 9 -0.68 -2.53 -2.25
N ALA A 10 0.10 -1.45 -2.30
CA ALA A 10 1.07 -1.16 -1.24
C ALA A 10 0.35 -0.59 -0.01
N MET A 11 0.60 -1.18 1.16
CA MET A 11 0.07 -0.70 2.44
C MET A 11 1.19 -0.18 3.33
N GLN A 12 1.04 1.07 3.78
CA GLN A 12 1.97 1.66 4.74
C GLN A 12 1.64 1.17 6.16
N LEU A 13 2.66 0.69 6.87
CA LEU A 13 2.60 0.47 8.31
C LEU A 13 3.07 1.74 9.05
N PRO A 14 2.18 2.56 9.65
CA PRO A 14 2.65 3.47 10.70
C PRO A 14 3.13 2.62 11.88
N ARG A 15 4.31 2.97 12.41
CA ARG A 15 4.78 2.53 13.74
C ARG A 15 3.85 3.08 14.83
N ARG A 16 2.68 2.50 15.05
CA ARG A 16 1.92 2.67 16.30
C ARG A 16 1.26 1.37 16.72
N ALA A 17 1.67 0.94 17.92
CA ALA A 17 1.30 -0.24 18.70
C ALA A 17 1.58 -1.58 17.99
N ALA A 18 2.28 -2.46 18.72
CA ALA A 18 2.58 -3.83 18.31
C ALA A 18 1.29 -4.63 18.14
N VAL A 19 0.66 -4.55 16.97
CA VAL A 19 -0.31 -5.56 16.56
C VAL A 19 0.50 -6.77 16.11
N ALA A 20 0.33 -7.88 16.81
CA ALA A 20 1.11 -9.10 16.59
C ALA A 20 0.72 -9.83 15.30
N ASP A 21 -0.49 -9.55 14.77
CA ASP A 21 -1.04 -10.25 13.61
C ASP A 21 -1.61 -9.27 12.55
N LEU A 22 -1.06 -9.36 11.34
CA LEU A 22 -1.43 -8.57 10.17
C LEU A 22 -2.81 -8.96 9.63
N SER A 23 -3.19 -10.23 9.78
CA SER A 23 -4.50 -10.72 9.35
C SER A 23 -5.63 -10.12 10.18
N GLU A 24 -5.36 -9.77 11.44
CA GLU A 24 -6.30 -9.04 12.29
C GLU A 24 -6.33 -7.54 11.94
N ARG A 25 -5.16 -6.93 11.70
CA ARG A 25 -5.04 -5.50 11.41
C ARG A 25 -5.72 -5.09 10.10
N TYR A 26 -5.61 -5.93 9.08
CA TYR A 26 -6.10 -5.66 7.73
C TYR A 26 -7.18 -6.65 7.30
N ALA A 27 -7.92 -7.23 8.26
CA ALA A 27 -8.93 -8.24 7.98
C ALA A 27 -9.93 -7.79 6.91
N LEU A 28 -10.38 -6.52 7.00
CA LEU A 28 -11.34 -5.94 6.09
C LEU A 28 -10.74 -5.69 4.71
N GLU A 29 -9.53 -5.13 4.63
CA GLU A 29 -8.83 -4.90 3.37
C GLU A 29 -8.49 -6.22 2.68
N LEU A 30 -8.04 -7.23 3.43
CA LEU A 30 -7.76 -8.58 2.93
C LEU A 30 -9.02 -9.23 2.36
N GLU A 31 -10.14 -9.20 3.09
CA GLU A 31 -11.42 -9.72 2.63
C GLU A 31 -11.89 -9.00 1.36
N ALA A 32 -11.85 -7.67 1.36
CA ALA A 32 -12.34 -6.86 0.26
C ALA A 32 -11.47 -6.96 -1.01
N LEU A 33 -10.15 -7.09 -0.86
CA LEU A 33 -9.20 -7.14 -1.97
C LEU A 33 -8.93 -8.56 -2.46
N ALA A 34 -9.20 -9.60 -1.68
CA ALA A 34 -9.02 -11.01 -2.05
C ALA A 34 -9.52 -11.37 -3.48
N PRO A 35 -10.62 -10.81 -4.01
CA PRO A 35 -11.05 -11.12 -5.38
C PRO A 35 -10.25 -10.43 -6.49
N VAL A 36 -9.49 -9.36 -6.21
CA VAL A 36 -8.98 -8.44 -7.25
C VAL A 36 -7.51 -8.00 -7.11
N ALA A 37 -6.92 -8.07 -5.92
CA ALA A 37 -5.57 -7.56 -5.67
C ALA A 37 -4.85 -8.26 -4.52
N ASP A 38 -3.53 -8.23 -4.55
CA ASP A 38 -2.66 -8.70 -3.48
C ASP A 38 -2.11 -7.50 -2.71
N ILE A 39 -2.05 -7.63 -1.39
CA ILE A 39 -1.49 -6.59 -0.52
C ILE A 39 0.03 -6.80 -0.42
N VAL A 40 0.79 -5.74 -0.67
CA VAL A 40 2.23 -5.66 -0.47
C VAL A 40 2.49 -4.75 0.72
N GLU A 41 3.11 -5.29 1.76
CA GLU A 41 3.46 -4.49 2.93
C GLU A 41 4.73 -3.70 2.70
N VAL A 42 4.68 -2.42 3.07
CA VAL A 42 5.82 -1.52 2.98
C VAL A 42 6.07 -0.91 4.36
N GLU A 43 7.07 -1.45 5.05
CA GLU A 43 7.62 -0.83 6.26
C GLU A 43 8.64 0.24 5.84
N SER A 44 8.28 1.51 6.03
CA SER A 44 9.21 2.61 5.76
C SER A 44 9.02 3.77 6.73
N PRO A 45 10.13 4.35 7.24
CA PRO A 45 10.08 5.45 8.19
C PRO A 45 9.87 6.82 7.51
N THR A 46 9.99 6.91 6.18
CA THR A 46 9.85 8.16 5.42
C THR A 46 8.96 7.99 4.19
N ALA A 47 8.47 9.12 3.68
CA ALA A 47 7.62 9.19 2.51
C ALA A 47 8.32 8.67 1.25
N GLU A 48 9.59 9.03 1.08
CA GLU A 48 10.40 8.70 -0.09
C GLU A 48 10.74 7.21 -0.15
N ALA A 49 11.06 6.60 1.00
CA ALA A 49 11.37 5.18 1.09
C ALA A 49 10.12 4.33 0.87
N PHE A 50 8.95 4.80 1.33
CA PHE A 50 7.68 4.18 0.97
C PHE A 50 7.41 4.27 -0.54
N ALA A 51 7.59 5.45 -1.13
CA ALA A 51 7.35 5.67 -2.56
C ALA A 51 8.23 4.77 -3.44
N GLU A 52 9.50 4.59 -3.07
CA GLU A 52 10.43 3.71 -3.77
C GLU A 52 9.99 2.24 -3.69
N ALA A 53 9.60 1.78 -2.51
CA ALA A 53 9.11 0.41 -2.32
C ALA A 53 7.72 0.16 -2.96
N ALA A 54 6.92 1.21 -3.13
CA ALA A 54 5.59 1.14 -3.75
C ALA A 54 5.59 1.49 -5.25
N ALA A 55 6.75 1.77 -5.86
CA ALA A 55 6.85 2.29 -7.22
C ALA A 55 6.15 1.42 -8.27
N ASP A 56 6.21 0.09 -8.11
CA ASP A 56 5.61 -0.87 -9.03
C ASP A 56 4.19 -1.31 -8.66
N CYS A 57 3.58 -0.71 -7.64
CA CYS A 57 2.22 -1.04 -7.18
C CYS A 57 1.14 -0.26 -7.96
N ASP A 58 -0.01 -0.91 -8.17
CA ASP A 58 -1.14 -0.34 -8.91
C ASP A 58 -1.98 0.61 -8.05
N ALA A 59 -1.93 0.44 -6.72
CA ALA A 59 -2.57 1.32 -5.76
C ALA A 59 -1.75 1.40 -4.46
N VAL A 60 -1.98 2.46 -3.69
CA VAL A 60 -1.43 2.64 -2.35
C VAL A 60 -2.56 2.93 -1.36
N ILE A 61 -2.46 2.34 -0.15
CA ILE A 61 -3.31 2.67 0.99
C ILE A 61 -2.40 3.03 2.16
N THR A 62 -2.57 4.24 2.68
CA THR A 62 -1.76 4.81 3.75
C THR A 62 -2.67 5.54 4.74
N SER A 63 -2.22 5.57 5.98
CA SER A 63 -2.84 6.33 7.06
C SER A 63 -1.84 7.34 7.61
N TRP A 64 -2.27 8.21 8.53
CA TRP A 64 -1.45 9.13 9.31
C TRP A 64 0.05 8.75 9.42
N GLY A 65 0.93 9.57 8.86
CA GLY A 65 2.38 9.41 9.03
C GLY A 65 3.22 9.72 7.80
N ILE A 66 2.65 9.70 6.60
CA ILE A 66 3.32 10.12 5.37
C ILE A 66 2.56 11.28 4.73
N ARG A 67 3.30 12.33 4.39
CA ARG A 67 2.81 13.38 3.50
C ARG A 67 3.06 12.93 2.06
N PHE A 68 2.00 12.86 1.27
CA PHE A 68 2.12 12.69 -0.18
C PHE A 68 2.24 14.07 -0.82
N ASP A 69 3.36 14.30 -1.47
CA ASP A 69 3.63 15.48 -2.28
C ASP A 69 4.11 15.07 -3.68
N GLU A 70 4.49 16.05 -4.50
CA GLU A 70 4.97 15.80 -5.86
C GLU A 70 6.16 14.83 -5.91
N ALA A 71 7.09 14.92 -4.95
CA ALA A 71 8.29 14.08 -4.92
C ALA A 71 7.95 12.61 -4.62
N VAL A 72 6.88 12.36 -3.85
CA VAL A 72 6.34 11.01 -3.60
C VAL A 72 5.55 10.52 -4.81
N ILE A 73 4.58 11.30 -5.29
CA ILE A 73 3.64 10.90 -6.35
C ILE A 73 4.37 10.59 -7.66
N SER A 74 5.38 11.40 -8.00
CA SER A 74 6.18 11.21 -9.23
C SER A 74 7.00 9.91 -9.26
N ARG A 75 7.16 9.21 -8.14
CA ARG A 75 7.88 7.92 -8.05
C ARG A 75 6.95 6.70 -8.17
N LEU A 76 5.63 6.91 -8.21
CA LEU A 76 4.66 5.82 -8.26
C LEU A 76 4.32 5.48 -9.71
N ASP A 77 5.19 4.73 -10.37
CA ASP A 77 5.17 4.50 -11.83
C ASP A 77 3.87 3.87 -12.36
N LYS A 78 3.19 3.06 -11.54
CA LYS A 78 1.96 2.35 -11.93
C LYS A 78 0.72 2.74 -11.13
N CYS A 79 0.89 3.56 -10.09
CA CYS A 79 -0.18 3.80 -9.14
C CYS A 79 -1.28 4.67 -9.76
N VAL A 80 -2.51 4.16 -9.77
CA VAL A 80 -3.69 4.87 -10.30
C VAL A 80 -4.67 5.31 -9.21
N VAL A 81 -4.53 4.79 -7.99
CA VAL A 81 -5.40 5.08 -6.84
C VAL A 81 -4.56 5.26 -5.57
N ILE A 82 -4.82 6.37 -4.86
CA ILE A 82 -4.23 6.67 -3.55
C ILE A 82 -5.36 6.76 -2.52
N GLY A 83 -5.42 5.80 -1.60
CA GLY A 83 -6.30 5.83 -0.43
C GLY A 83 -5.60 6.45 0.77
N LEU A 84 -6.09 7.62 1.22
CA LEU A 84 -5.58 8.34 2.39
C LEU A 84 -6.62 8.30 3.53
N GLY A 85 -6.19 8.03 4.76
CA GLY A 85 -7.03 8.01 5.97
C GLY A 85 -6.39 8.64 7.21
#